data_AF-A0A3E0ICE3-F1
#
_entry.id   AF-A0A3E0ICE3-F1
#
_cell.length_a   1.000
_cell.length_b   1.000
_cell.length_c   1.000
_cell.angle_alpha   90.00
_cell.angle_beta   90.00
_cell.angle_gamma   90.00
#
_symmetry.space_group_name_H-M   'P 1'
#
loop_
_entity.id
_entity.type
_entity.pdbx_description
1 polymer ?
#
loop_
_entity_poly.entity_id
_entity_poly.type
_entity_poly.pdbx_seq_one_letter_code
_entity_poly.pdbx_strand_id
1 'polypeptide(L)' 'MILSTTPSLENKPAKEYLGIVTGETIIGANIFKDFFAGIRDIVGGRSGSYEKVLREAK' A
#
# COMPACT_ATOMS: atom_id res chain seq x y z
N MET A 1 5.56 15.20 -0.09
CA MET A 1 6.05 14.56 1.15
C MET A 1 7.13 13.56 0.77
N ILE A 2 8.31 13.59 1.40
CA ILE A 2 9.36 12.60 1.15
C ILE A 2 9.04 11.36 1.98
N LEU A 3 8.89 10.22 1.33
CA LEU A 3 8.74 8.91 1.96
C LEU A 3 9.99 8.12 1.60
N SER A 4 10.71 7.65 2.61
CA SER A 4 11.89 6.81 2.42
C SER A 4 11.85 5.63 3.38
N THR A 5 12.39 4.51 2.91
CA THR A 5 12.71 3.35 3.75
C THR A 5 14.14 3.41 4.30
N THR A 6 14.92 4.43 3.89
CA THR A 6 16.28 4.66 4.38
C THR A 6 16.26 5.45 5.70
N PRO A 7 17.24 5.23 6.60
CA PRO A 7 17.32 5.96 7.87
C PRO A 7 17.72 7.43 7.71
N SER A 8 18.32 7.81 6.59
CA SER A 8 18.79 9.16 6.29
C SER A 8 18.54 9.54 4.84
N LEU A 9 18.49 10.85 4.58
CA LEU A 9 18.38 11.43 3.25
C LEU A 9 19.70 12.15 2.91
N GLU A 10 20.31 11.81 1.78
CA GLU A 10 21.56 12.44 1.35
C GLU A 10 21.37 13.95 1.16
N ASN A 11 22.34 14.73 1.63
CA ASN A 11 22.34 16.20 1.59
C ASN A 11 21.11 16.86 2.24
N LYS A 12 20.37 16.13 3.08
CA LYS A 12 19.15 16.59 3.76
C LYS A 12 19.13 16.10 5.22
N PRO A 13 19.94 16.72 6.11
CA PRO A 13 19.93 16.34 7.53
C PRO A 13 18.57 16.67 8.18
N ALA A 14 18.09 15.77 9.04
CA ALA A 14 16.90 15.99 9.86
C ALA A 14 17.17 17.11 10.88
N LYS A 15 16.33 18.14 10.88
CA LYS A 15 16.42 19.23 11.86
C LYS A 15 15.86 18.82 13.22
N GLU A 16 14.80 18.03 13.22
CA GLU A 16 14.06 17.58 14.40
C GLU A 16 13.56 16.15 14.16
N TYR A 17 13.55 15.34 15.22
CA TYR A 17 12.99 13.99 15.21
C TYR A 17 11.65 14.00 15.95
N LEU A 18 10.56 13.83 15.21
CA LEU A 18 9.19 13.98 15.73
C LEU A 18 8.61 12.70 16.37
N GLY A 19 9.45 11.68 16.58
CA GLY A 19 9.02 10.36 17.05
C GLY A 19 8.54 9.42 15.94
N ILE A 20 8.10 8.24 16.33
CA ILE A 20 7.67 7.17 15.42
C ILE A 20 6.20 7.38 15.05
N VAL A 21 5.87 7.23 13.77
CA VAL A 21 4.49 7.23 13.27
C VAL A 21 4.18 5.90 12.62
N THR A 22 2.93 5.45 12.78
CA THR A 22 2.44 4.19 12.21
C THR A 22 1.14 4.43 11.47
N GLY A 23 0.91 3.69 10.39
CA GLY A 23 -0.36 3.66 9.67
C GLY A 23 -0.75 2.22 9.37
N GLU A 24 -2.02 1.90 9.58
CA GLU A 24 -2.58 0.58 9.31
C GLU A 24 -3.85 0.76 8.49
N THR A 25 -4.06 -0.13 7.52
CA THR A 25 -5.27 -0.15 6.70
C THR A 25 -5.91 -1.54 6.78
N ILE A 26 -7.20 -1.58 7.10
CA ILE A 26 -7.99 -2.81 7.17
C ILE A 26 -8.92 -2.87 5.95
N ILE A 27 -8.75 -3.89 5.12
CA ILE A 27 -9.63 -4.13 3.97
C ILE A 27 -10.82 -4.99 4.42
N GLY A 28 -12.04 -4.49 4.20
CA GLY A 28 -13.27 -5.21 4.58
C GLY A 28 -13.57 -6.43 3.70
N ALA A 29 -14.17 -7.47 4.30
CA ALA A 29 -14.48 -8.74 3.64
C ALA A 29 -15.45 -8.62 2.45
N ASN A 30 -16.32 -7.61 2.42
CA ASN A 30 -17.24 -7.37 1.31
C ASN A 30 -16.49 -6.87 0.05
N ILE A 31 -15.46 -6.04 0.22
CA ILE A 31 -14.59 -5.62 -0.88
C ILE A 31 -13.88 -6.83 -1.47
N PHE A 32 -13.39 -7.74 -0.62
CA PHE A 32 -12.76 -8.98 -1.06
C PHE A 32 -13.74 -9.88 -1.83
N LYS A 33 -14.98 -10.06 -1.37
CA LYS A 33 -15.98 -10.89 -2.05
C LYS A 33 -16.36 -10.36 -3.43
N ASP A 34 -16.66 -9.06 -3.54
CA ASP A 34 -17.04 -8.42 -4.82
C ASP A 34 -15.88 -8.43 -5.82
N PHE A 35 -14.66 -8.37 -5.29
CA PHE A 35 -13.44 -8.41 -6.06
C PHE A 35 -13.08 -9.82 -6.54
N PHE A 36 -13.23 -10.86 -5.70
CA PHE A 36 -13.05 -12.26 -6.08
C PHE A 36 -14.11 -12.74 -7.08
N ALA A 37 -15.33 -12.19 -7.03
CA ALA A 37 -16.35 -12.44 -8.03
C ALA A 37 -15.92 -11.94 -9.44
N GLY A 38 -15.18 -10.83 -9.52
CA GLY A 38 -14.64 -10.29 -10.78
C GLY A 38 -13.33 -10.93 -11.26
N ILE A 39 -12.58 -11.63 -10.38
CA ILE A 39 -11.30 -12.29 -10.71
C ILE A 39 -11.49 -13.59 -11.50
N ARG A 40 -12.65 -14.26 -11.37
CA ARG A 40 -12.90 -15.58 -11.96
C ARG A 40 -12.70 -15.62 -13.49
N ASP A 41 -12.76 -14.47 -14.16
CA ASP A 41 -12.66 -14.35 -15.62
C ASP A 41 -11.29 -13.84 -16.15
N ILE A 42 -10.35 -13.42 -15.28
CA ILE A 42 -9.10 -12.74 -15.68
C ILE A 42 -7.89 -13.35 -14.95
N VAL A 43 -7.64 -14.65 -15.15
CA VAL A 43 -6.44 -15.29 -14.63
C VAL A 43 -5.45 -15.46 -15.77
N GLY A 44 -4.66 -14.42 -16.04
CA GLY A 44 -3.66 -14.43 -17.10
C GLY A 44 -2.76 -13.20 -17.12
N GLY A 45 -1.78 -13.14 -16.21
CA GLY A 45 -0.70 -12.14 -16.19
C GLY A 45 -0.95 -10.98 -15.23
N ARG A 46 0.02 -10.74 -14.31
CA ARG A 46 0.04 -9.69 -13.27
C ARG A 46 -1.35 -9.10 -12.96
N SER A 47 -2.08 -9.80 -12.10
CA SER A 47 -3.46 -9.52 -11.74
C SER A 47 -3.62 -8.10 -11.19
N GLY A 48 -3.78 -7.11 -12.08
CA GLY A 48 -3.87 -5.69 -11.74
C GLY A 48 -5.05 -5.36 -10.82
N SER A 49 -5.99 -6.29 -10.71
CA SER A 49 -7.04 -6.30 -9.72
C SER A 49 -6.43 -6.38 -8.29
N TYR A 50 -5.55 -7.35 -7.99
CA TYR A 50 -5.00 -7.57 -6.64
C TYR A 50 -4.03 -6.45 -6.25
N GLU A 51 -3.24 -5.98 -7.22
CA GLU A 51 -2.40 -4.80 -7.04
C GLU A 51 -3.22 -3.54 -6.74
N LYS A 52 -4.42 -3.38 -7.31
CA LYS A 52 -5.28 -2.22 -7.03
C LYS A 52 -5.74 -2.19 -5.58
N VAL A 53 -6.18 -3.33 -5.04
CA VAL A 53 -6.60 -3.44 -3.62
C VAL A 53 -5.42 -3.19 -2.69
N LEU A 54 -4.26 -3.79 -2.98
CA LEU A 54 -3.05 -3.54 -2.20
C LEU A 54 -2.58 -2.08 -2.29
N ARG A 55 -2.78 -1.41 -3.42
CA ARG A 55 -2.44 0.00 -3.60
C ARG A 55 -3.42 0.93 -2.90
N GLU A 56 -4.70 0.56 -2.79
CA GLU A 56 -5.68 1.29 -1.98
C GLU A 56 -5.43 1.11 -0.48
N ALA A 57 -4.82 -0.01 -0.08
CA ALA A 57 -4.48 -0.28 1.31
C ALA A 57 -3.13 0.30 1.76
N LYS A 58 -2.27 0.72 0.83
CA LYS A 58 -0.95 1.31 1.10
C LYS A 58 -1.04 2.81 1.36
#